data_AF-A0AAD9PQ00-F1
#
_entry.id   AF-A0AAD9PQ00-F1
#
_cell.length_a   1.000
_cell.length_b   1.000
_cell.length_c   1.000
_cell.angle_alpha   90.00
_cell.angle_beta   90.00
_cell.angle_gamma   90.00
#
_symmetry.space_group_name_H-M   'P 1'
#
loop_
_entity.id
_entity.type
_entity.pdbx_description
1 polymer ?
#
loop_
_entity_poly.entity_id
_entity_poly.type
_entity_poly.pdbx_seq_one_letter_code
_entity_poly.pdbx_strand_id
1 'polypeptide(L)'
;MNFEDGAVCTVSNDSSIQGNCFIYHVKFSGLNFPPNGPVMQKKTQGWEPNTERLFARDGMLIGNNFMALKAKKPVKMPGYHYVDRKLDVTNHNKNYTSVEQCEISIARKPVLA
;
A
#
# COMPACT_ATOMS: atom_id res chain seq x y z
N MET A 1 8.79 -2.93 2.50
CA MET A 1 7.90 -3.65 1.57
C MET A 1 8.71 -4.74 0.90
N ASN A 2 8.31 -5.99 1.03
CA ASN A 2 8.96 -7.12 0.39
C ASN A 2 8.01 -7.67 -0.68
N PHE A 3 8.43 -7.65 -1.94
CA PHE A 3 7.66 -8.20 -3.06
C PHE A 3 8.03 -9.68 -3.26
N GLU A 4 7.10 -10.45 -3.82
CA GLU A 4 7.29 -11.90 -4.06
C GLU A 4 8.39 -12.22 -5.09
N ASP A 5 8.75 -11.25 -5.95
CA ASP A 5 9.78 -11.38 -6.98
C ASP A 5 11.18 -10.93 -6.52
N GLY A 6 11.35 -10.70 -5.21
CA GLY A 6 12.63 -10.34 -4.59
C GLY A 6 12.90 -8.84 -4.53
N ALA A 7 12.03 -8.00 -5.09
CA ALA A 7 12.16 -6.56 -4.96
C ALA A 7 11.88 -6.11 -3.51
N VAL A 8 12.59 -5.07 -3.07
CA VAL A 8 12.44 -4.52 -1.72
C VAL A 8 12.35 -3.01 -1.79
N CYS A 9 11.42 -2.45 -1.02
CA CYS A 9 11.40 -1.02 -0.74
C CYS A 9 11.49 -0.74 0.75
N THR A 10 12.26 0.28 1.11
CA THR A 10 12.25 0.90 2.44
C THR A 10 11.64 2.30 2.31
N VAL A 11 10.79 2.64 3.26
CA VAL A 11 10.06 3.91 3.28
C VAL A 11 10.11 4.46 4.68
N SER A 12 10.44 5.75 4.81
CA SER A 12 10.28 6.49 6.05
C SER A 12 9.42 7.71 5.82
N ASN A 13 8.68 8.11 6.85
CA ASN A 13 7.81 9.27 6.85
C ASN A 13 7.96 10.01 8.17
N ASP A 14 8.09 11.33 8.08
CA ASP A 14 7.89 12.25 9.20
C ASP A 14 6.57 13.00 9.00
N SER A 15 5.72 12.99 10.03
CA SER A 15 4.41 13.63 10.01
C SER A 15 4.36 14.76 11.01
N SER A 16 4.08 15.98 10.54
CA SER A 16 3.89 17.16 11.38
C SER A 16 2.56 17.85 11.05
N ILE A 17 2.13 18.79 11.91
CA ILE A 17 0.92 19.59 11.72
C ILE A 17 1.25 21.09 11.83
N GLN A 18 0.75 21.88 10.90
CA GLN A 18 0.83 23.34 10.89
C GLN A 18 -0.57 23.92 10.70
N GLY A 19 -1.13 24.50 11.76
CA GLY A 19 -2.52 24.95 11.76
C GLY A 19 -3.48 23.78 11.53
N ASN A 20 -4.21 23.82 10.41
CA ASN A 20 -5.13 22.78 9.97
C ASN A 20 -4.56 21.87 8.86
N CYS A 21 -3.26 21.91 8.60
CA CYS A 21 -2.61 21.17 7.52
C CYS A 21 -1.60 20.15 8.07
N PHE A 22 -1.73 18.89 7.67
CA PHE A 22 -0.69 17.88 7.91
C PHE A 22 0.38 17.96 6.82
N ILE A 23 1.65 17.86 7.22
CA ILE A 23 2.81 17.85 6.33
C ILE A 23 3.51 16.51 6.47
N TYR A 24 3.72 15.84 5.34
CA TYR A 24 4.36 14.53 5.25
C TYR A 24 5.70 14.62 4.50
N HIS A 25 6.79 14.29 5.18
CA HIS A 25 8.11 14.20 4.58
C HIS A 25 8.49 12.73 4.37
N VAL A 26 8.27 12.25 3.14
CA VAL A 26 8.47 10.84 2.78
C VAL A 26 9.81 10.66 2.06
N LYS A 27 10.58 9.64 2.46
CA LYS A 27 11.71 9.12 1.69
C LYS A 27 11.39 7.70 1.23
N PHE A 28 11.56 7.43 -0.06
CA PHE A 28 11.28 6.13 -0.67
C PHE A 28 12.54 5.61 -1.36
N SER A 29 12.96 4.40 -1.02
CA SER A 29 14.06 3.69 -1.68
C SER A 29 13.58 2.32 -2.10
N GLY A 30 13.61 2.03 -3.40
CA GLY A 30 13.18 0.75 -3.97
C GLY A 30 14.24 0.20 -4.91
N LEU A 31 14.56 -1.08 -4.78
CA LEU A 31 15.62 -1.74 -5.53
C LEU A 31 15.29 -3.21 -5.81
N ASN A 32 16.10 -3.82 -6.69
CA ASN A 32 15.98 -5.22 -7.12
C ASN A 32 14.65 -5.57 -7.82
N PHE A 33 13.93 -4.60 -8.38
CA PHE A 33 12.81 -4.89 -9.27
C PHE A 33 13.32 -5.58 -10.55
N PRO A 34 12.82 -6.77 -10.91
CA PRO A 34 13.21 -7.42 -12.14
C PRO A 34 12.91 -6.51 -13.34
N PRO A 35 13.84 -6.31 -14.30
CA PRO A 35 13.62 -5.44 -15.45
C PRO A 35 12.39 -5.83 -16.29
N ASN A 36 12.09 -7.12 -16.36
CA ASN A 36 10.93 -7.68 -17.05
C ASN A 36 9.73 -7.96 -16.11
N GLY A 37 9.84 -7.58 -14.84
CA GLY A 37 8.82 -7.77 -13.81
C GLY A 37 7.61 -6.82 -13.97
N PRO A 38 6.49 -7.10 -13.29
CA PRO A 38 5.24 -6.37 -13.47
C PRO A 38 5.34 -4.88 -13.10
N VAL A 39 6.21 -4.52 -12.14
CA VAL A 39 6.45 -3.12 -11.74
C VAL A 39 7.17 -2.35 -12.85
N MET A 40 8.35 -2.81 -13.27
CA MET A 40 9.15 -2.14 -14.30
C MET A 40 8.44 -2.08 -15.67
N GLN A 41 7.59 -3.07 -15.95
CA GLN A 41 6.80 -3.15 -17.17
C GLN A 41 5.42 -2.47 -17.09
N LYS A 42 5.10 -1.80 -15.97
CA LYS A 42 3.82 -1.07 -15.77
C LYS A 42 2.58 -1.94 -16.05
N LYS A 43 2.58 -3.17 -15.51
CA LYS A 43 1.50 -4.17 -15.72
C LYS A 43 0.54 -4.30 -14.53
N THR A 44 0.70 -3.47 -13.51
CA THR A 44 -0.16 -3.43 -12.34
C THR A 44 -1.41 -2.58 -12.58
N GLN A 45 -2.49 -2.83 -11.85
CA GLN A 45 -3.80 -2.17 -12.00
C GLN A 45 -4.38 -1.70 -10.66
N GLY A 46 -3.50 -1.23 -9.77
CA GLY A 46 -3.83 -0.84 -8.40
C GLY A 46 -3.79 -2.01 -7.42
N TRP A 47 -3.92 -1.67 -6.14
CA TRP A 47 -3.93 -2.63 -5.05
C TRP A 47 -5.31 -3.22 -4.85
N GLU A 48 -5.36 -4.44 -4.31
CA GLU A 48 -6.57 -4.97 -3.71
C GLU A 48 -6.86 -4.27 -2.37
N PRO A 49 -8.13 -4.24 -1.94
CA PRO A 49 -8.45 -3.97 -0.54
C PRO A 49 -7.64 -4.89 0.37
N ASN A 50 -7.10 -4.33 1.44
CA ASN A 50 -6.10 -5.00 2.26
C ASN A 50 -6.33 -4.75 3.75
N THR A 51 -5.46 -5.36 4.56
CA THR A 51 -5.63 -5.56 5.98
C THR A 51 -4.35 -5.46 6.74
N GLU A 52 -4.27 -4.43 7.58
CA GLU A 52 -3.17 -4.29 8.51
C GLU A 52 -3.50 -4.88 9.89
N ARG A 53 -2.76 -5.90 10.29
CA ARG A 53 -2.71 -6.33 11.68
C ARG A 53 -1.83 -5.36 12.47
N LEU A 54 -2.43 -4.67 13.44
CA LEU A 54 -1.77 -3.73 14.34
C LEU A 54 -1.61 -4.34 15.74
N PHE A 55 -0.42 -4.16 16.34
CA PHE A 55 -0.15 -4.54 17.73
C PHE A 55 0.90 -3.63 18.35
N ALA A 56 0.86 -3.45 19.67
CA ALA A 56 1.86 -2.65 20.40
C ALA A 56 3.08 -3.51 20.77
N ARG A 57 4.28 -2.93 20.66
CA ARG A 57 5.54 -3.52 21.13
C ARG A 57 6.56 -2.41 21.37
N ASP A 58 7.26 -2.45 22.51
CA ASP A 58 8.35 -1.52 22.85
C ASP A 58 7.99 -0.03 22.71
N GLY A 59 6.76 0.34 23.10
CA GLY A 59 6.24 1.70 22.99
C GLY A 59 5.84 2.14 21.57
N MET A 60 5.93 1.24 20.58
CA MET A 60 5.56 1.48 19.19
C MET A 60 4.28 0.74 18.79
N LEU A 61 3.56 1.28 17.81
CA LEU A 61 2.51 0.57 17.08
C LEU A 61 3.13 -0.10 15.85
N ILE A 62 3.09 -1.43 15.78
CA ILE A 62 3.64 -2.20 14.67
C ILE A 62 2.50 -2.73 13.80
N GLY A 63 2.60 -2.46 12.49
CA GLY A 63 1.68 -2.93 11.46
C GLY A 63 2.28 -3.99 10.55
N ASN A 64 1.53 -5.03 10.23
CA ASN A 64 1.85 -5.98 9.18
C ASN A 64 0.65 -6.19 8.26
N ASN A 65 0.90 -6.20 6.95
CA ASN A 65 -0.15 -6.25 5.94
C ASN A 65 0.25 -7.19 4.81
N PHE A 66 -0.68 -8.02 4.35
CA PHE A 66 -0.55 -8.82 3.14
C PHE A 66 -1.17 -8.06 1.97
N MET A 67 -0.32 -7.37 1.23
CA MET A 67 -0.72 -6.55 0.09
C MET A 67 -0.69 -7.37 -1.21
N ALA A 68 -1.65 -7.12 -2.11
CA ALA A 68 -1.67 -7.73 -3.44
C ALA A 68 -1.92 -6.67 -4.53
N LEU A 69 -1.10 -6.70 -5.59
CA LEU A 69 -1.32 -5.89 -6.79
C LEU A 69 -2.16 -6.67 -7.80
N LYS A 70 -3.19 -6.03 -8.34
CA LYS A 70 -3.92 -6.56 -9.49
C LYS A 70 -2.99 -6.55 -10.71
N ALA A 71 -2.86 -7.69 -11.38
CA ALA A 71 -2.12 -7.81 -12.63
C ALA A 71 -3.08 -7.85 -13.82
N LYS A 72 -2.62 -7.39 -15.00
CA LYS A 72 -3.38 -7.43 -16.27
C LYS A 72 -3.79 -8.85 -16.75
N LYS A 73 -3.52 -9.92 -15.99
CA LYS A 73 -3.95 -11.29 -16.30
C LYS A 73 -4.99 -11.74 -15.27
N PRO A 74 -6.00 -12.54 -15.66
CA PRO A 74 -6.97 -13.06 -14.70
C PRO A 74 -6.25 -14.01 -13.73
N VAL A 75 -6.15 -13.62 -12.47
CA VAL A 75 -5.68 -14.45 -11.36
C VAL A 75 -6.85 -14.63 -10.41
N LYS A 76 -7.08 -15.87 -9.95
CA LYS A 76 -8.14 -16.20 -9.00
C LYS A 76 -7.74 -15.67 -7.62
N MET A 77 -8.48 -14.68 -7.13
CA MET A 77 -8.20 -14.03 -5.85
C MET A 77 -8.64 -14.90 -4.66
N PRO A 78 -7.89 -14.92 -3.55
CA PRO A 78 -8.27 -15.62 -2.32
C PRO A 78 -9.34 -14.85 -1.53
N GLY A 79 -9.96 -15.55 -0.56
CA GLY A 79 -10.97 -15.00 0.35
C GLY A 79 -10.42 -14.18 1.54
N TYR A 80 -11.37 -13.70 2.35
CA TYR A 80 -11.38 -12.59 3.33
C TYR A 80 -10.28 -12.50 4.43
N HIS A 81 -9.79 -11.29 4.79
CA HIS A 81 -9.36 -10.86 6.15
C HIS A 81 -9.22 -9.31 6.26
N TYR A 82 -9.19 -8.70 7.48
CA TYR A 82 -9.48 -7.26 7.70
C TYR A 82 -8.61 -6.36 8.65
N VAL A 83 -8.25 -5.17 8.14
CA VAL A 83 -8.42 -3.77 8.59
C VAL A 83 -8.67 -3.07 7.27
N ASP A 84 -9.92 -2.73 6.98
CA ASP A 84 -10.34 -2.47 5.60
C ASP A 84 -9.77 -1.13 5.11
N ARG A 85 -8.64 -1.21 4.40
CA ARG A 85 -8.15 -0.09 3.60
C ARG A 85 -8.45 -0.37 2.14
N LYS A 86 -9.05 0.63 1.48
CA LYS A 86 -9.17 0.67 0.04
C LYS A 86 -8.50 1.94 -0.46
N LEU A 87 -7.46 1.76 -1.27
CA LEU A 87 -6.73 2.84 -1.92
C LEU A 87 -6.96 2.73 -3.43
N ASP A 88 -7.69 3.70 -3.98
CA ASP A 88 -8.00 3.76 -5.40
C ASP A 88 -7.27 4.94 -6.06
N VAL A 89 -6.75 4.72 -7.27
CA VAL A 89 -6.41 5.82 -8.19
C VAL A 89 -7.71 6.22 -8.88
N THR A 90 -8.24 7.40 -8.55
CA THR A 90 -9.54 7.87 -9.08
C THR A 90 -9.40 8.59 -10.41
N ASN A 91 -8.25 9.22 -10.65
CA ASN A 91 -7.94 9.91 -11.88
C ASN A 91 -6.42 9.98 -12.10
N HIS A 92 -5.98 10.02 -13.36
CA HIS A 92 -4.58 10.25 -13.70
C HIS A 92 -4.43 10.69 -15.15
N ASN A 93 -3.33 11.37 -15.47
CA ASN A 93 -2.96 11.65 -16.85
C ASN A 93 -2.30 10.43 -17.53
N LYS A 94 -2.03 10.52 -18.83
CA LYS A 94 -1.54 9.39 -19.66
C LYS A 94 -0.27 8.72 -19.12
N ASN A 95 0.61 9.48 -18.47
CA ASN A 95 1.93 9.02 -18.03
C ASN A 95 2.10 9.02 -16.50
N TYR A 96 1.04 9.25 -15.74
CA TYR A 96 1.03 9.30 -14.27
C TYR A 96 1.94 10.37 -13.65
N THR A 97 2.24 11.47 -14.37
CA THR A 97 2.88 12.64 -13.74
C THR A 97 1.88 13.47 -12.94
N SER A 98 0.59 13.24 -13.11
CA SER A 98 -0.50 13.77 -12.28
C SER A 98 -1.43 12.63 -11.92
N VAL A 99 -1.71 12.48 -10.62
CA VAL A 99 -2.50 11.37 -10.06
C VAL A 99 -3.39 11.91 -8.96
N GLU A 100 -4.64 11.48 -8.95
CA GLU A 100 -5.61 11.68 -7.86
C GLU A 100 -5.85 10.33 -7.18
N GLN A 101 -5.90 10.34 -5.84
CA GLN A 101 -6.09 9.15 -5.03
C GLN A 101 -7.20 9.36 -4.01
N CYS A 102 -7.97 8.30 -3.75
CA CYS A 102 -8.95 8.25 -2.67
C CYS A 102 -8.63 7.07 -1.76
N GLU A 103 -8.64 7.31 -0.45
CA GLU A 103 -8.41 6.28 0.56
C GLU A 103 -9.51 6.29 1.61
N ILE A 104 -10.01 5.10 1.94
CA ILE A 104 -10.91 4.86 3.07
C ILE A 104 -10.23 3.88 4.01
N SER A 105 -10.20 4.21 5.30
CA SER A 105 -9.56 3.41 6.35
C SER A 105 -10.48 3.30 7.56
N ILE A 106 -10.84 2.08 7.95
CA ILE A 106 -11.73 1.82 9.09
C ILE A 106 -11.07 0.81 10.04
N ALA A 107 -10.83 1.24 11.29
CA ALA A 107 -10.32 0.36 12.34
C ALA A 107 -11.47 -0.48 12.94
N ARG A 108 -11.17 -1.74 13.30
CA ARG A 108 -12.11 -2.64 13.99
C ARG A 108 -11.41 -3.59 14.96
N LYS A 109 -12.15 -4.11 15.94
CA LYS A 109 -11.75 -5.30 16.72
C LYS A 109 -11.76 -6.56 15.84
N PRO A 110 -11.13 -7.69 16.26
CA PRO A 110 -11.27 -8.98 15.56
C PRO A 110 -12.73 -9.31 15.22
N VAL A 111 -12.98 -9.88 14.03
CA VAL A 111 -14.36 -10.15 13.55
C VAL A 111 -15.03 -11.26 14.34
N LEU A 112 -14.27 -12.26 14.75
CA LEU A 112 -14.67 -13.30 15.68
C LEU A 112 -13.71 -13.21 16.87
N ALA A 113 -14.27 -13.17 18.08
CA ALA A 113 -13.56 -13.03 19.34
C ALA A 113 -14.04 -14.10 20.33
#